data_AF-A0A7W7WBP6-F1
#
_entry.id   AF-A0A7W7WBP6-F1
#
_cell.length_a   1.000
_cell.length_b   1.000
_cell.length_c   1.000
_cell.angle_alpha   90.00
_cell.angle_beta   90.00
_cell.angle_gamma   90.00
#
_symmetry.space_group_name_H-M   'P 1'
#
loop_
_entity.id
_entity.type
_entity.pdbx_description
1 polymer ?
#
loop_
_entity_poly.entity_id
_entity_poly.type
_entity_poly.pdbx_seq_one_letter_code
_entity_poly.pdbx_strand_id
1 'polypeptide(L)'
;MANKDIPRNPDGSLPARLLLVEWPAGESEPTDYWITNLPAETPLRELVRLAKIRWRIEHDYRELNTGLGLKHFEGRSFFGWHRHVTLAALAQAFCTELRLDPKVPAPA
;
A
#
# COMPACT_ATOMS: atom_id res chain seq x y z
N MET A 1 -5.23 20.67 4.17
CA MET A 1 -6.00 20.92 5.41
C MET A 1 -5.16 20.40 6.57
N ALA A 2 -4.65 21.27 7.44
CA ALA A 2 -3.97 20.83 8.66
C ALA A 2 -5.03 20.41 9.69
N ASN A 3 -4.94 19.17 10.18
CA ASN A 3 -5.87 18.64 11.18
C ASN A 3 -5.63 19.38 12.51
N LYS A 4 -6.61 20.14 12.98
CA LYS A 4 -6.48 21.00 14.18
C LYS A 4 -6.63 20.22 15.50
N ASP A 5 -7.11 18.99 15.44
CA ASP A 5 -7.51 18.21 16.63
C ASP A 5 -6.50 17.12 17.02
N ILE A 6 -5.21 17.34 16.77
CA ILE A 6 -4.16 16.38 17.18
C ILE A 6 -4.00 16.46 18.71
N PRO A 7 -4.24 15.36 19.45
CA PRO A 7 -4.07 15.35 20.89
C PRO A 7 -2.62 15.64 21.25
N ARG A 8 -2.43 16.56 22.20
CA ARG A 8 -1.12 17.00 22.70
C ARG A 8 -0.68 16.14 23.87
N ASN A 9 0.63 16.06 24.04
CA ASN A 9 1.23 15.48 25.23
C ASN A 9 0.89 16.33 26.48
N PRO A 10 1.08 15.80 27.71
CA PRO A 10 0.80 16.53 28.95
C PRO A 10 1.54 17.87 29.11
N ASP A 11 2.68 18.02 28.44
CA ASP A 11 3.49 19.25 28.38
C ASP A 11 3.06 20.23 27.28
N GLY A 12 1.99 19.92 26.54
CA GLY A 12 1.48 20.70 25.41
C GLY A 12 2.22 20.50 24.10
N SER A 13 3.28 19.67 24.08
CA SER A 13 4.02 19.34 22.85
C SER A 13 3.20 18.45 21.92
N LEU A 14 3.54 18.47 20.62
CA LEU A 14 2.96 17.53 19.67
C LEU A 14 3.56 16.13 19.88
N PRO A 15 2.77 15.07 19.69
CA PRO A 15 3.28 13.71 19.82
C PRO A 15 4.37 13.47 18.76
N ALA A 16 5.45 12.79 19.17
CA ALA A 16 6.54 12.43 18.28
C ALA A 16 6.02 11.62 17.07
N ARG A 17 6.69 11.82 15.94
CA ARG A 17 6.45 11.10 14.68
C ARG A 17 7.79 10.65 14.12
N LEU A 18 7.78 9.50 13.47
CA LEU A 18 8.96 9.01 12.75
C LEU A 18 8.91 9.50 11.31
N LEU A 19 10.02 10.03 10.83
CA LEU A 19 10.25 10.38 9.44
C LEU A 19 11.25 9.38 8.85
N LEU A 20 10.78 8.56 7.92
CA LEU A 20 11.63 7.72 7.09
C LEU A 20 12.00 8.50 5.82
N VAL A 21 13.28 8.53 5.51
CA VAL A 21 13.83 9.26 4.36
C VAL A 21 14.61 8.27 3.51
N GLU A 22 14.31 8.21 2.21
CA GLU A 22 15.11 7.48 1.25
C GLU A 22 16.07 8.42 0.55
N TRP A 23 17.36 8.15 0.70
CA TRP A 23 18.42 8.92 0.09
C TRP A 23 19.32 7.99 -0.73
N PRO A 24 19.10 7.88 -2.05
CA PRO A 24 19.93 7.07 -2.92
C PRO A 24 21.37 7.57 -2.99
N ALA A 25 22.31 6.65 -3.16
CA ALA A 25 23.72 7.01 -3.30
C ALA A 25 23.94 7.82 -4.59
N GLY A 26 24.61 8.96 -4.47
CA GLY A 26 24.90 9.86 -5.59
C GLY A 26 23.87 10.97 -5.80
N GLU A 27 22.74 10.95 -5.10
CA GLU A 27 21.76 12.05 -5.14
C GLU A 27 22.12 13.17 -4.16
N SER A 28 21.92 14.42 -4.60
CA SER A 28 22.18 15.60 -3.75
C SER A 28 21.11 15.84 -2.69
N GLU A 29 19.91 15.26 -2.88
CA GLU A 29 18.78 15.36 -1.96
C GLU A 29 18.02 14.02 -1.87
N PRO A 30 17.27 13.78 -0.78
CA PRO A 30 16.46 12.59 -0.68
C PRO A 30 15.30 12.55 -1.68
N THR A 31 14.99 11.37 -2.21
CA THR A 31 13.97 11.19 -3.24
C THR A 31 12.57 10.98 -2.68
N ASP A 32 12.46 10.38 -1.50
CA ASP A 32 11.17 10.00 -0.92
C ASP A 32 11.16 10.17 0.61
N TYR A 33 9.97 10.50 1.11
CA TYR A 33 9.72 10.80 2.52
C TYR A 33 8.42 10.15 3.00
N TRP A 34 8.45 9.50 4.16
CA TRP A 34 7.27 8.92 4.80
C TRP A 34 7.21 9.35 6.26
N ILE A 35 6.04 9.80 6.71
CA ILE A 35 5.77 10.10 8.11
C ILE A 35 4.86 9.03 8.71
N THR A 36 5.18 8.54 9.90
CA THR A 36 4.37 7.53 10.60
C THR A 36 4.21 7.83 12.09
N ASN A 37 3.11 7.31 12.65
CA ASN A 37 2.79 7.32 14.08
C ASN A 37 3.07 5.96 14.75
N LEU A 38 3.79 5.05 14.08
CA LEU A 38 4.22 3.78 14.65
C LEU A 38 5.16 4.00 15.86
N PRO A 39 5.22 3.04 16.81
CA PRO A 39 6.15 3.11 17.94
C PRO A 39 7.58 3.33 17.47
N ALA A 40 8.35 4.08 18.25
CA ALA A 40 9.76 4.39 17.96
C ALA A 40 10.63 3.13 17.85
N GLU A 41 10.20 2.05 18.48
CA GLU A 41 10.85 0.74 18.54
C GLU A 41 10.58 -0.11 17.29
N THR A 42 9.75 0.37 16.35
CA THR A 42 9.42 -0.36 15.13
C THR A 42 10.68 -0.56 14.28
N PRO A 43 11.04 -1.81 13.90
CA PRO A 43 12.26 -2.06 13.15
C PRO A 43 12.29 -1.32 11.80
N LEU A 44 13.46 -0.78 11.42
CA LEU A 44 13.64 -0.09 10.14
C LEU A 44 13.19 -0.93 8.94
N ARG A 45 13.45 -2.25 8.96
CA ARG A 45 13.03 -3.18 7.91
C ARG A 45 11.50 -3.18 7.73
N GLU A 46 10.75 -3.08 8.82
CA GLU A 46 9.29 -3.02 8.78
C GLU A 46 8.81 -1.67 8.25
N LEU A 47 9.43 -0.57 8.69
CA LEU A 47 9.16 0.78 8.17
C LEU A 47 9.38 0.84 6.65
N VAL A 48 10.51 0.34 6.15
CA VAL A 48 10.82 0.28 4.72
C VAL A 48 9.84 -0.61 3.98
N ARG A 49 9.49 -1.79 4.53
CA ARG A 49 8.49 -2.68 3.94
C ARG A 49 7.15 -1.97 3.78
N LEU A 50 6.67 -1.28 4.81
CA LEU A 50 5.40 -0.55 4.78
C LEU A 50 5.46 0.66 3.84
N ALA A 51 6.56 1.41 3.84
CA ALA A 51 6.77 2.53 2.92
C ALA A 51 6.69 2.09 1.45
N LYS A 52 7.32 0.96 1.13
CA LYS A 52 7.39 0.41 -0.23
C LYS A 52 6.17 -0.42 -0.63
N ILE A 53 5.33 -0.88 0.32
CA ILE A 53 4.12 -1.66 -0.02
C ILE A 53 3.13 -0.86 -0.85
N ARG A 54 3.14 0.48 -0.71
CA ARG A 54 2.31 1.38 -1.53
C ARG A 54 2.50 1.11 -3.01
N TRP A 55 3.74 0.94 -3.47
CA TRP A 55 4.03 0.72 -4.88
C TRP A 55 3.47 -0.62 -5.37
N ARG A 56 3.51 -1.63 -4.50
CA ARG A 56 2.88 -2.94 -4.76
C ARG A 56 1.35 -2.80 -4.90
N ILE A 57 0.69 -2.01 -4.06
CA ILE A 57 -0.75 -1.72 -4.19
C ILE A 57 -1.06 -1.07 -5.53
N GLU A 58 -0.27 -0.08 -5.97
CA GLU A 58 -0.48 0.59 -7.25
C GLU A 58 -0.30 -0.37 -8.44
N HIS A 59 0.69 -1.26 -8.35
CA HIS A 59 0.91 -2.31 -9.34
C HIS A 59 -0.27 -3.30 -9.38
N ASP A 60 -0.66 -3.84 -8.23
CA ASP A 60 -1.77 -4.79 -8.09
C ASP A 60 -3.10 -4.15 -8.54
N TYR A 61 -3.29 -2.85 -8.31
CA TYR A 61 -4.46 -2.11 -8.79
C TYR A 61 -4.51 -2.00 -10.32
N ARG A 62 -3.36 -1.91 -11.00
CA ARG A 62 -3.33 -1.95 -12.48
C ARG A 62 -3.72 -3.33 -13.00
N GLU A 63 -3.20 -4.40 -12.40
CA GLU A 63 -3.57 -5.79 -12.71
C GLU A 63 -5.08 -6.02 -12.49
N LEU A 64 -5.59 -5.59 -11.34
CA LEU A 64 -7.00 -5.72 -10.96
C LEU A 64 -7.94 -4.93 -11.89
N ASN A 65 -7.56 -3.72 -12.30
CA ASN A 65 -8.37 -2.92 -13.21
C ASN A 65 -8.39 -3.47 -14.63
N THR A 66 -7.21 -3.70 -15.20
CA THR A 66 -7.08 -3.98 -16.64
C THR A 66 -7.14 -5.48 -16.92
N GLY A 67 -6.47 -6.29 -16.10
CA GLY A 67 -6.38 -7.74 -16.29
C GLY A 67 -7.58 -8.50 -15.72
N LEU A 68 -8.11 -8.07 -14.58
CA LEU A 68 -9.23 -8.74 -13.89
C LEU A 68 -10.57 -8.00 -14.03
N GLY A 69 -10.57 -6.87 -14.74
CA GLY A 69 -11.78 -6.19 -15.17
C GLY A 69 -12.56 -5.50 -14.06
N LEU A 70 -11.91 -5.04 -12.97
CA LEU A 70 -12.59 -4.28 -11.92
C LEU A 70 -13.37 -3.07 -12.47
N LYS A 71 -12.88 -2.45 -13.54
CA LYS A 71 -13.51 -1.30 -14.20
C LYS A 71 -14.48 -1.65 -15.33
N HIS A 72 -14.69 -2.93 -15.62
CA HIS A 72 -15.47 -3.39 -16.78
C HIS A 72 -16.95 -3.68 -16.45
N PHE A 73 -17.43 -3.28 -15.27
CA PHE A 73 -18.85 -3.45 -14.92
C PHE A 73 -19.71 -2.37 -15.60
N GLU A 74 -20.64 -2.80 -16.45
CA GLU A 74 -21.56 -1.90 -17.19
C GLU A 74 -23.02 -2.00 -16.70
N GLY A 75 -23.27 -2.78 -15.65
CA GLY A 75 -24.62 -2.94 -15.08
C GLY A 75 -25.05 -1.74 -14.24
N ARG A 76 -26.33 -1.74 -13.81
CA ARG A 76 -26.95 -0.65 -13.03
C ARG A 76 -27.54 -1.09 -11.69
N SER A 77 -27.24 -2.32 -11.25
CA SER A 77 -27.71 -2.84 -9.97
C SER A 77 -26.57 -2.92 -8.96
N PHE A 78 -26.83 -2.52 -7.72
CA PHE A 78 -25.87 -2.65 -6.63
C PHE A 78 -25.47 -4.12 -6.42
N PHE A 79 -26.42 -5.06 -6.48
CA PHE A 79 -26.12 -6.49 -6.37
C PHE A 79 -25.22 -7.01 -7.50
N GLY A 80 -25.43 -6.55 -8.74
CA GLY A 80 -24.58 -6.90 -9.86
C GLY A 80 -23.16 -6.36 -9.68
N TRP A 81 -23.04 -5.09 -9.28
CA TRP A 81 -21.76 -4.44 -9.00
C TRP A 81 -21.01 -5.16 -7.87
N HIS A 82 -21.71 -5.47 -6.77
CA HIS A 82 -21.12 -6.14 -5.61
C HIS A 82 -20.59 -7.53 -5.98
N ARG A 83 -21.35 -8.33 -6.74
CA ARG A 83 -20.90 -9.64 -7.24
C ARG A 83 -19.67 -9.49 -8.13
N HIS A 84 -19.68 -8.50 -9.04
CA HIS A 84 -18.56 -8.22 -9.94
C HIS A 84 -17.27 -7.87 -9.19
N VAL A 85 -17.33 -6.90 -8.27
CA VAL A 85 -16.18 -6.49 -7.46
C VAL A 85 -15.68 -7.64 -6.58
N THR A 86 -16.60 -8.46 -6.04
CA THR A 86 -16.23 -9.64 -5.25
C THR A 86 -15.46 -10.66 -6.10
N LEU A 87 -15.93 -10.96 -7.31
CA LEU A 87 -15.25 -11.90 -8.21
C LEU A 87 -13.89 -11.37 -8.67
N ALA A 88 -13.77 -10.08 -9.00
CA ALA A 88 -12.49 -9.46 -9.35
C ALA A 88 -11.50 -9.52 -8.17
N ALA A 89 -11.96 -9.27 -6.94
CA ALA A 89 -11.13 -9.38 -5.74
C ALA A 89 -10.68 -10.83 -5.46
N LEU A 90 -11.57 -11.82 -5.64
CA LEU A 90 -11.23 -13.24 -5.51
C LEU A 90 -10.19 -13.68 -6.55
N ALA A 91 -10.31 -13.22 -7.79
CA ALA A 91 -9.32 -13.49 -8.82
C ALA A 91 -7.95 -12.91 -8.47
N GLN A 92 -7.91 -11.68 -7.91
CA GLN A 92 -6.64 -11.09 -7.44
C GLN A 92 -6.02 -11.87 -6.28
N ALA A 93 -6.84 -12.32 -5.33
CA ALA A 93 -6.36 -13.16 -4.23
C ALA A 93 -5.75 -14.46 -4.76
N PHE A 94 -6.42 -15.12 -5.71
CA PHE A 94 -5.91 -16.33 -6.36
C PHE A 94 -4.59 -16.09 -7.11
N CYS A 95 -4.48 -15.02 -7.90
CA CYS A 95 -3.23 -14.64 -8.57
C CYS A 95 -2.11 -14.33 -7.57
N THR A 96 -2.45 -13.71 -6.44
CA THR A 96 -1.48 -13.40 -5.38
C THR A 96 -0.95 -14.68 -4.74
N GLU A 97 -1.80 -15.65 -4.43
CA GLU A 97 -1.39 -16.96 -3.92
C GLU A 97 -0.47 -17.69 -4.91
N LEU A 98 -0.82 -17.74 -6.20
CA LEU A 98 0.03 -18.35 -7.23
C LEU A 98 1.41 -17.69 -7.35
N ARG A 99 1.51 -16.40 -7.05
CA ARG A 99 2.77 -15.64 -7.07
C ARG A 99 3.63 -15.92 -5.83
N LEU A 100 3.00 -16.28 -4.70
CA LEU A 100 3.68 -16.63 -3.46
C LEU A 100 4.12 -18.11 -3.43
N ASP A 101 3.37 -19.00 -4.08
CA ASP A 101 3.69 -20.42 -4.24
C ASP A 101 3.70 -20.83 -5.73
N PRO A 102 4.76 -20.44 -6.47
CA PRO A 102 4.82 -20.72 -7.90
C PRO A 102 5.07 -22.21 -8.13
N LYS A 103 4.10 -22.89 -8.77
CA LYS A 103 4.22 -24.31 -9.16
C LYS A 103 5.39 -24.59 -10.13
N VAL A 104 5.86 -23.56 -10.85
CA VAL A 104 7.04 -23.61 -11.71
C VAL A 104 7.98 -22.48 -11.27
N PRO A 105 9.25 -22.77 -10.92
CA PRO A 105 10.21 -21.73 -10.53
C PRO A 105 10.41 -20.72 -11.65
N ALA A 106 10.57 -19.45 -11.29
CA ALA A 106 10.93 -18.42 -12.26
C ALA A 106 12.28 -18.77 -12.92
N PRO A 107 12.43 -18.56 -14.24
CA PRO A 107 13.71 -18.76 -14.91
C PRO A 107 14.79 -17.86 -14.29
N ALA A 108 15.99 -18.41 -14.15
CA ALA A 108 17.17 -17.75 -13.57
C ALA A 108 17.70 -16.62 -14.45
#